data_AF-A0A445FA95-F1
#
_entry.id   AF-A0A445FA95-F1
#
_cell.length_a   1.000
_cell.length_b   1.000
_cell.length_c   1.000
_cell.angle_alpha   90.00
_cell.angle_beta   90.00
_cell.angle_gamma   90.00
#
_symmetry.space_group_name_H-M   'P 1'
#
loop_
_entity.id
_entity.type
_entity.pdbx_description
1 polymer ?
#
loop_
_entity_poly.entity_id
_entity_poly.type
_entity_poly.pdbx_seq_one_letter_code
_entity_poly.pdbx_strand_id
1 'polypeptide(L)'
;MAGMSGCSCRWQWAEAKSMGVGCWFPSSTTKRSFRPVIVSVSAISDDNSHSYTSSGRKLEEEGIKGSGTTARDRRLLRIRQEKRQREYDLLNNYPAWAKVLENACKDDAELRAVLGDSIGNPELMRKRVEDRVRKKGRDFQKSKTGSVLAFKVTFRDFNPLDSYIWFELFGSPSDRDVNLIGNVIQSWYVMGRLGAFNSSNLQLANSSVEYDPLYDADKGFKVMPSSFHDISDIEFQENWGRVWVDLGTSDYFAIDVLLNCLTVLSSEYLGIQQIVFGGRRMGDWEEGMTSPEYGYKYFKI
;
A
#
# COMPACT_ATOMS: atom_id res chain seq x y z
N MET A 1 17.85 58.88 23.04
CA MET A 1 16.98 59.77 22.23
C MET A 1 17.10 59.28 20.80
N ALA A 2 16.11 58.61 20.21
CA ALA A 2 14.71 58.99 19.92
C ALA A 2 14.59 59.33 18.43
N GLY A 3 13.74 58.60 17.71
CA GLY A 3 13.67 58.66 16.24
C GLY A 3 12.78 57.57 15.63
N MET A 4 11.59 57.36 16.20
CA MET A 4 10.56 56.52 15.55
C MET A 4 9.90 57.33 14.43
N SER A 5 9.76 56.75 13.24
CA SER A 5 8.74 57.16 12.27
C SER A 5 8.23 55.92 11.52
N GLY A 6 7.06 55.43 11.92
CA GLY A 6 6.29 54.53 11.06
C GLY A 6 5.58 55.33 9.97
N CYS A 7 5.34 54.72 8.82
CA CYS A 7 4.30 55.19 7.91
C CYS A 7 3.59 53.98 7.28
N SER A 8 2.29 54.13 7.07
CA SER A 8 1.36 53.07 6.67
C SER A 8 0.82 53.31 5.26
N CYS A 9 0.12 52.30 4.73
CA CYS A 9 -0.56 52.29 3.43
C CYS A 9 0.42 52.19 2.22
N ARG A 10 0.03 51.61 1.07
CA ARG A 10 -1.32 51.29 0.57
C ARG A 10 -1.26 50.11 -0.40
N TRP A 11 -2.16 49.15 -0.29
CA TRP A 11 -2.36 48.13 -1.33
C TRP A 11 -2.91 48.79 -2.60
N GLN A 12 -2.23 48.59 -3.74
CA GLN A 12 -2.76 48.93 -5.06
C GLN A 12 -2.90 47.66 -5.89
N TRP A 13 -4.12 47.42 -6.36
CA TRP A 13 -4.46 46.35 -7.27
C TRP A 13 -3.98 46.71 -8.67
N ALA A 14 -3.18 45.84 -9.29
CA ALA A 14 -2.83 45.92 -10.70
C ALA A 14 -3.63 44.88 -11.47
N GLU A 15 -4.67 45.35 -12.16
CA GLU A 15 -5.53 44.55 -13.01
C GLU A 15 -4.84 44.32 -14.37
N ALA A 16 -4.37 43.10 -14.64
CA ALA A 16 -3.76 42.72 -15.91
C ALA A 16 -4.65 41.72 -16.65
N LYS A 17 -4.93 42.01 -17.93
CA LYS A 17 -6.03 41.40 -18.68
C LYS A 17 -5.75 39.97 -19.14
N SER A 18 -6.82 39.18 -19.13
CA SER A 18 -6.95 37.90 -19.83
C SER A 18 -6.55 38.01 -21.31
N MET A 19 -5.71 37.08 -21.75
CA MET A 19 -5.68 36.59 -23.13
C MET A 19 -5.76 35.06 -23.07
N GLY A 20 -6.85 34.50 -23.56
CA GLY A 20 -7.11 33.07 -23.47
C GLY A 20 -6.45 32.29 -24.60
N VAL A 21 -5.98 31.08 -24.27
CA VAL A 21 -5.79 29.98 -25.23
C VAL A 21 -6.57 28.79 -24.69
N GLY A 22 -7.55 28.32 -25.46
CA GLY A 22 -8.54 27.35 -24.96
C GLY A 22 -8.01 25.92 -24.94
N CYS A 23 -8.20 25.22 -23.82
CA CYS A 23 -8.24 23.76 -23.77
C CYS A 23 -9.70 23.31 -23.64
N TRP A 24 -10.17 22.50 -24.59
CA TRP A 24 -11.46 21.81 -24.51
C TRP A 24 -11.24 20.33 -24.16
N PHE A 25 -11.54 19.97 -22.92
CA PHE A 25 -11.74 18.58 -22.50
C PHE A 25 -13.07 18.46 -21.75
N PRO A 26 -14.07 17.71 -22.26
CA PRO A 26 -15.33 17.52 -21.57
C PRO A 26 -15.21 16.45 -20.47
N SER A 27 -15.20 16.88 -19.21
CA SER A 27 -15.30 15.98 -18.04
C SER A 27 -16.77 15.61 -17.77
N SER A 28 -17.12 14.34 -18.02
CA SER A 28 -18.48 13.80 -17.80
C SER A 28 -18.66 13.24 -16.37
N THR A 29 -18.72 14.13 -15.37
CA THR A 29 -19.02 13.74 -13.98
C THR A 29 -20.49 13.41 -13.74
N THR A 30 -20.89 12.15 -13.95
CA THR A 30 -22.23 11.64 -13.58
C THR A 30 -22.33 11.33 -12.09
N LYS A 31 -22.70 12.34 -11.29
CA LYS A 31 -23.01 12.17 -9.85
C LYS A 31 -24.32 11.36 -9.66
N ARG A 32 -24.21 10.06 -9.40
CA ARG A 32 -25.35 9.24 -8.91
C ARG A 32 -25.60 9.50 -7.43
N SER A 33 -26.71 10.19 -7.14
CA SER A 33 -27.23 10.37 -5.78
C SER A 33 -27.98 9.12 -5.34
N PHE A 34 -27.46 8.40 -4.34
CA PHE A 34 -28.20 7.36 -3.64
C PHE A 34 -29.02 7.98 -2.50
N ARG A 35 -30.34 7.89 -2.57
CA ARG A 35 -31.25 8.22 -1.47
C ARG A 35 -31.53 6.96 -0.64
N PRO A 36 -31.43 6.99 0.70
CA PRO A 36 -31.90 5.90 1.53
C PRO A 36 -33.43 5.90 1.57
N VAL A 37 -34.05 4.75 1.28
CA VAL A 37 -35.49 4.55 1.49
C VAL A 37 -35.71 4.15 2.94
N ILE A 38 -36.29 5.05 3.72
CA ILE A 38 -36.76 4.77 5.09
C ILE A 38 -38.22 4.31 4.98
N VAL A 39 -38.49 3.07 5.41
CA VAL A 39 -39.87 2.57 5.57
C VAL A 39 -40.27 2.71 7.03
N SER A 40 -41.07 3.72 7.33
CA SER A 40 -41.72 3.91 8.62
C SER A 40 -43.05 3.16 8.66
N VAL A 41 -43.27 2.34 9.70
CA VAL A 41 -44.60 1.83 10.05
C VAL A 41 -45.00 2.47 11.37
N SER A 42 -45.97 3.38 11.30
CA SER A 42 -46.50 4.12 12.45
C SER A 42 -47.47 3.23 13.24
N ALA A 43 -47.32 3.20 14.56
CA ALA A 43 -48.38 2.72 15.44
C ALA A 43 -49.51 3.76 15.48
N ILE A 44 -50.76 3.30 15.46
CA ILE A 44 -51.93 4.10 15.84
C ILE A 44 -52.49 3.49 17.13
N SER A 45 -52.75 4.37 18.08
CA SER A 45 -53.21 4.12 19.44
C SER A 45 -54.74 4.16 19.56
N ASP A 46 -55.18 4.00 20.80
CA ASP A 46 -56.37 4.59 21.48
C ASP A 46 -57.17 3.46 22.14
N ASP A 47 -56.88 3.06 23.39
CA ASP A 47 -56.90 3.79 24.68
C ASP A 47 -58.32 4.09 25.20
N ASN A 48 -58.59 3.69 26.47
CA ASN A 48 -59.61 4.18 27.41
C ASN A 48 -61.09 4.41 26.95
N SER A 49 -62.16 4.06 27.69
CA SER A 49 -62.30 3.98 29.16
C SER A 49 -63.73 3.62 29.65
N HIS A 50 -63.82 3.27 30.94
CA HIS A 50 -64.87 3.61 31.95
C HIS A 50 -66.38 3.27 31.83
N SER A 51 -66.87 2.64 32.93
CA SER A 51 -68.17 2.84 33.63
C SER A 51 -69.47 2.38 32.93
N TYR A 52 -70.55 1.93 33.58
CA TYR A 52 -71.05 2.08 34.97
C TYR A 52 -71.53 0.67 35.50
N THR A 53 -72.23 0.42 36.64
CA THR A 53 -72.95 1.27 37.62
C THR A 53 -73.04 0.62 39.03
N SER A 54 -73.04 1.48 40.06
CA SER A 54 -73.56 1.31 41.44
C SER A 54 -74.62 0.23 41.74
N SER A 55 -74.49 -0.48 42.89
CA SER A 55 -75.41 -0.31 44.05
C SER A 55 -75.03 -1.17 45.28
N GLY A 56 -75.52 -0.76 46.47
CA GLY A 56 -75.76 -1.68 47.60
C GLY A 56 -74.71 -1.76 48.71
N ARG A 57 -74.87 -0.97 49.77
CA ARG A 57 -74.28 -1.28 51.10
C ARG A 57 -75.02 -2.47 51.72
N LYS A 58 -74.30 -3.49 52.23
CA LYS A 58 -74.27 -3.81 53.68
C LYS A 58 -73.50 -5.09 54.04
N LEU A 59 -72.95 -5.05 55.27
CA LEU A 59 -72.55 -6.14 56.17
C LEU A 59 -71.17 -6.80 55.98
N GLU A 60 -70.41 -6.72 57.07
CA GLU A 60 -69.30 -7.60 57.49
C GLU A 60 -69.81 -9.06 57.65
N GLU A 61 -69.00 -10.12 57.76
CA GLU A 61 -67.60 -10.25 58.22
C GLU A 61 -66.95 -11.57 57.71
N GLU A 62 -65.61 -11.65 57.81
CA GLU A 62 -64.71 -12.84 57.75
C GLU A 62 -64.69 -13.82 56.53
N GLY A 63 -63.47 -14.12 56.03
CA GLY A 63 -63.27 -15.20 55.05
C GLY A 63 -61.97 -15.22 54.24
N ILE A 64 -60.78 -15.14 54.86
CA ILE A 64 -59.48 -15.19 54.14
C ILE A 64 -59.25 -16.57 53.51
N LYS A 65 -59.22 -16.68 52.16
CA LYS A 65 -58.55 -17.79 51.43
C LYS A 65 -57.93 -17.30 50.11
N GLY A 66 -56.65 -17.61 49.89
CA GLY A 66 -55.91 -17.26 48.66
C GLY A 66 -55.31 -18.48 47.95
N SER A 67 -54.92 -18.28 46.69
CA SER A 67 -54.08 -19.16 45.86
C SER A 67 -53.73 -18.40 44.57
N GLY A 68 -52.56 -18.51 43.92
CA GLY A 68 -51.35 -19.24 44.27
C GLY A 68 -50.41 -19.29 43.05
N THR A 69 -49.29 -18.56 43.08
CA THR A 69 -48.13 -18.85 42.20
C THR A 69 -46.98 -19.28 43.08
N THR A 70 -46.66 -20.56 43.05
CA THR A 70 -45.68 -21.17 43.96
C THR A 70 -44.30 -20.54 43.74
N ALA A 71 -43.49 -20.42 44.78
CA ALA A 71 -42.08 -19.97 44.63
C ALA A 71 -41.31 -20.81 43.60
N ARG A 72 -41.70 -22.09 43.44
CA ARG A 72 -41.24 -23.03 42.40
C ARG A 72 -41.55 -22.53 40.98
N ASP A 73 -42.75 -22.02 40.73
CA ASP A 73 -43.19 -21.56 39.40
C ASP A 73 -42.42 -20.32 38.95
N ARG A 74 -42.17 -19.38 39.88
CA ARG A 74 -41.34 -18.18 39.65
C ARG A 74 -39.88 -18.53 39.35
N ARG A 75 -39.34 -19.59 39.98
CA ARG A 75 -37.99 -20.11 39.69
C ARG A 75 -37.94 -20.82 38.34
N LEU A 76 -38.95 -21.63 38.00
CA LEU A 76 -39.05 -22.32 36.71
C LEU A 76 -39.23 -21.36 35.54
N LEU A 77 -39.99 -20.26 35.72
CA LEU A 77 -40.11 -19.20 34.73
C LEU A 77 -38.76 -18.51 34.44
N ARG A 78 -37.99 -18.16 35.48
CA ARG A 78 -36.62 -17.66 35.30
C ARG A 78 -35.74 -18.65 34.56
N ILE A 79 -35.73 -19.93 34.95
CA ILE A 79 -34.92 -20.96 34.27
C ILE A 79 -35.33 -21.12 32.79
N ARG A 80 -36.62 -21.01 32.43
CA ARG A 80 -37.09 -21.05 31.04
C ARG A 80 -36.75 -19.80 30.24
N GLN A 81 -36.76 -18.62 30.86
CA GLN A 81 -36.30 -17.38 30.24
C GLN A 81 -34.78 -17.42 30.03
N GLU A 82 -34.03 -17.82 31.05
CA GLU A 82 -32.58 -17.94 31.00
C GLU A 82 -32.11 -19.01 30.00
N LYS A 83 -32.82 -20.16 29.88
CA LYS A 83 -32.59 -21.11 28.80
C LYS A 83 -32.80 -20.49 27.41
N ARG A 84 -33.96 -19.87 27.17
CA ARG A 84 -34.24 -19.21 25.88
C ARG A 84 -33.28 -18.08 25.57
N GLN A 85 -32.80 -17.37 26.59
CA GLN A 85 -31.82 -16.29 26.42
C GLN A 85 -30.44 -16.85 26.09
N ARG A 86 -29.98 -17.90 26.78
CA ARG A 86 -28.75 -18.62 26.39
C ARG A 86 -28.84 -19.24 25.01
N GLU A 87 -30.00 -19.79 24.62
CA GLU A 87 -30.26 -20.34 23.28
C GLU A 87 -30.26 -19.23 22.20
N TYR A 88 -30.85 -18.06 22.52
CA TYR A 88 -30.79 -16.87 21.68
C TYR A 88 -29.36 -16.34 21.52
N ASP A 89 -28.62 -16.22 22.62
CA ASP A 89 -27.22 -15.78 22.61
C ASP A 89 -26.34 -16.79 21.85
N LEU A 90 -26.56 -18.11 21.98
CA LEU A 90 -25.85 -19.14 21.20
C LEU A 90 -26.11 -19.00 19.69
N LEU A 91 -27.34 -18.73 19.30
CA LEU A 91 -27.77 -18.66 17.89
C LEU A 91 -27.39 -17.33 17.23
N ASN A 92 -27.34 -16.25 18.01
CA ASN A 92 -27.06 -14.90 17.52
C ASN A 92 -25.57 -14.53 17.62
N ASN A 93 -24.78 -15.19 18.49
CA ASN A 93 -23.33 -15.02 18.62
C ASN A 93 -22.53 -15.82 17.56
N TYR A 94 -23.02 -15.87 16.32
CA TYR A 94 -22.22 -16.28 15.17
C TYR A 94 -21.81 -15.05 14.35
N PRO A 95 -20.60 -14.49 14.58
CA PRO A 95 -20.26 -13.15 14.13
C PRO A 95 -20.30 -12.98 12.62
N ALA A 96 -20.68 -11.79 12.15
CA ALA A 96 -20.64 -11.45 10.73
C ALA A 96 -19.24 -11.68 10.11
N TRP A 97 -18.18 -11.37 10.86
CA TRP A 97 -16.81 -11.62 10.41
C TRP A 97 -16.52 -13.12 10.22
N ALA A 98 -17.07 -14.00 11.04
CA ALA A 98 -16.88 -15.45 10.91
C ALA A 98 -17.56 -15.97 9.64
N LYS A 99 -18.80 -15.53 9.35
CA LYS A 99 -19.51 -15.86 8.10
C LYS A 99 -18.74 -15.41 6.85
N VAL A 100 -18.15 -14.21 6.89
CA VAL A 100 -17.31 -13.69 5.79
C VAL A 100 -16.05 -14.55 5.62
N LEU A 101 -15.39 -14.91 6.71
CA LEU A 101 -14.14 -15.66 6.70
C LEU A 101 -14.36 -17.13 6.27
N GLU A 102 -15.50 -17.74 6.62
CA GLU A 102 -15.93 -19.04 6.06
C GLU A 102 -16.24 -19.00 4.57
N ASN A 103 -16.89 -17.93 4.10
CA ASN A 103 -17.16 -17.77 2.67
C ASN A 103 -15.83 -17.62 1.90
N ALA A 104 -14.89 -16.82 2.39
CA ALA A 104 -13.54 -16.74 1.81
C ALA A 104 -12.82 -18.10 1.78
N CYS A 105 -13.00 -18.97 2.79
CA CYS A 105 -12.42 -20.33 2.82
C CYS A 105 -13.07 -21.34 1.84
N LYS A 106 -14.13 -20.96 1.12
CA LYS A 106 -14.67 -21.75 0.01
C LYS A 106 -13.85 -21.54 -1.26
N ASP A 107 -13.37 -20.32 -1.46
CA ASP A 107 -12.71 -19.88 -2.69
C ASP A 107 -11.17 -19.87 -2.56
N ASP A 108 -10.63 -19.64 -1.35
CA ASP A 108 -9.19 -19.61 -1.05
C ASP A 108 -8.71 -20.91 -0.36
N ALA A 109 -7.87 -21.68 -1.08
CA ALA A 109 -7.29 -22.92 -0.60
C ALA A 109 -6.20 -22.74 0.49
N GLU A 110 -5.45 -21.63 0.48
CA GLU A 110 -4.48 -21.34 1.54
C GLU A 110 -5.19 -20.98 2.85
N LEU A 111 -6.23 -20.15 2.77
CA LEU A 111 -7.01 -19.76 3.95
C LEU A 111 -7.76 -20.96 4.54
N ARG A 112 -8.28 -21.84 3.67
CA ARG A 112 -8.88 -23.13 4.08
C ARG A 112 -7.88 -24.02 4.81
N ALA A 113 -6.63 -24.09 4.35
CA ALA A 113 -5.57 -24.85 5.01
C ALA A 113 -5.14 -24.23 6.37
N VAL A 114 -5.34 -22.94 6.59
CA VAL A 114 -5.09 -22.27 7.88
C VAL A 114 -6.15 -22.62 8.92
N LEU A 115 -7.43 -22.68 8.54
CA LEU A 115 -8.51 -23.02 9.48
C LEU A 115 -8.68 -24.53 9.67
N GLY A 116 -8.62 -25.32 8.60
CA GLY A 116 -8.87 -26.77 8.63
C GLY A 116 -10.19 -27.10 9.33
N ASP A 117 -10.13 -28.01 10.31
CA ASP A 117 -11.29 -28.48 11.09
C ASP A 117 -11.91 -27.43 12.03
N SER A 118 -11.41 -26.19 12.06
CA SER A 118 -11.93 -25.11 12.91
C SER A 118 -13.03 -24.27 12.25
N ILE A 119 -13.41 -24.58 11.00
CA ILE A 119 -14.53 -23.95 10.29
C ILE A 119 -15.83 -24.21 11.08
N GLY A 120 -16.66 -23.17 11.26
CA GLY A 120 -17.91 -23.24 12.04
C GLY A 120 -17.82 -22.91 13.52
N ASN A 121 -16.63 -22.63 14.09
CA ASN A 121 -16.50 -22.13 15.47
C ASN A 121 -15.69 -20.81 15.52
N PRO A 122 -16.31 -19.67 15.85
CA PRO A 122 -15.66 -18.37 15.76
C PRO A 122 -14.48 -18.20 16.72
N GLU A 123 -14.52 -18.79 17.92
CA GLU A 123 -13.39 -18.67 18.87
C GLU A 123 -12.17 -19.45 18.38
N LEU A 124 -12.38 -20.63 17.81
CA LEU A 124 -11.31 -21.45 17.24
C LEU A 124 -10.76 -20.86 15.94
N MET A 125 -11.62 -20.33 15.06
CA MET A 125 -11.20 -19.61 13.85
C MET A 125 -10.31 -18.41 14.21
N ARG A 126 -10.75 -17.59 15.18
CA ARG A 126 -9.99 -16.43 15.65
C ARG A 126 -8.62 -16.86 16.19
N LYS A 127 -8.59 -17.85 17.07
CA LYS A 127 -7.34 -18.35 17.66
C LYS A 127 -6.39 -18.95 16.62
N ARG A 128 -6.89 -19.72 15.65
CA ARG A 128 -6.10 -20.27 14.53
C ARG A 128 -5.50 -19.16 13.67
N VAL A 129 -6.25 -18.11 13.37
CA VAL A 129 -5.77 -16.94 12.63
C VAL A 129 -4.73 -16.16 13.44
N GLU A 130 -4.99 -15.88 14.73
CA GLU A 130 -4.04 -15.18 15.61
C GLU A 130 -2.72 -15.97 15.79
N ASP A 131 -2.78 -17.29 16.02
CA ASP A 131 -1.58 -18.14 16.11
C ASP A 131 -0.85 -18.24 14.76
N ARG A 132 -1.57 -18.26 13.62
CA ARG A 132 -0.95 -18.22 12.29
C ARG A 132 -0.31 -16.86 12.00
N VAL A 133 -0.93 -15.75 12.36
CA VAL A 133 -0.33 -14.40 12.24
C VAL A 133 0.91 -14.29 13.13
N ARG A 134 0.89 -14.81 14.35
CA ARG A 134 2.06 -14.83 15.25
C ARG A 134 3.19 -15.75 14.76
N LYS A 135 2.88 -16.81 14.00
CA LYS A 135 3.87 -17.74 13.43
C LYS A 135 4.38 -17.26 12.06
N LYS A 136 3.50 -17.13 11.06
CA LYS A 136 3.80 -16.61 9.70
C LYS A 136 4.30 -15.15 9.73
N GLY A 137 3.98 -14.38 10.77
CA GLY A 137 4.51 -13.01 10.97
C GLY A 137 6.03 -12.91 11.08
N ARG A 138 6.72 -14.02 11.40
CA ARG A 138 8.18 -14.13 11.33
C ARG A 138 8.68 -14.77 10.02
N ASP A 139 7.80 -15.49 9.33
CA ASP A 139 8.11 -16.29 8.13
C ASP A 139 7.53 -15.65 6.85
N PHE A 140 7.31 -14.33 6.83
CA PHE A 140 6.96 -13.57 5.61
C PHE A 140 8.13 -13.42 4.63
N GLN A 141 9.25 -14.12 4.87
CA GLN A 141 10.31 -14.26 3.87
C GLN A 141 9.82 -15.11 2.70
N LYS A 142 9.33 -14.40 1.67
CA LYS A 142 9.29 -14.85 0.28
C LYS A 142 10.61 -15.57 -0.04
N SER A 143 10.53 -16.73 -0.70
CA SER A 143 11.72 -17.49 -1.11
C SER A 143 12.65 -16.60 -1.91
N LYS A 144 13.82 -16.26 -1.33
CA LYS A 144 14.83 -15.44 -1.97
C LYS A 144 15.47 -16.25 -3.10
N THR A 145 15.29 -15.79 -4.33
CA THR A 145 15.89 -16.40 -5.53
C THR A 145 17.26 -15.76 -5.86
N GLY A 146 17.55 -14.60 -5.25
CA GLY A 146 18.83 -13.91 -5.38
C GLY A 146 20.01 -14.57 -4.65
N SER A 147 21.19 -13.97 -4.80
CA SER A 147 22.44 -14.40 -4.16
C SER A 147 22.57 -13.87 -2.72
N VAL A 148 23.09 -14.70 -1.82
CA VAL A 148 23.47 -14.27 -0.45
C VAL A 148 24.80 -13.50 -0.45
N LEU A 149 25.60 -13.63 -1.51
CA LEU A 149 26.87 -12.92 -1.67
C LEU A 149 26.62 -11.53 -2.26
N ALA A 150 27.28 -10.52 -1.69
CA ALA A 150 27.33 -9.19 -2.29
C ALA A 150 28.15 -9.24 -3.60
N PHE A 151 27.63 -8.62 -4.66
CA PHE A 151 28.35 -8.51 -5.93
C PHE A 151 29.55 -7.56 -5.81
N LYS A 152 30.56 -7.79 -6.65
CA LYS A 152 31.72 -6.91 -6.75
C LYS A 152 31.41 -5.72 -7.66
N VAL A 153 31.68 -4.50 -7.22
CA VAL A 153 31.62 -3.30 -8.09
C VAL A 153 33.02 -2.91 -8.52
N THR A 154 33.21 -2.59 -9.80
CA THR A 154 34.47 -2.01 -10.31
C THR A 154 34.20 -0.89 -11.32
N PHE A 155 35.14 0.05 -11.41
CA PHE A 155 35.14 1.13 -12.40
C PHE A 155 36.38 0.96 -13.29
N ARG A 156 36.22 1.01 -14.61
CA ARG A 156 37.28 0.86 -15.61
C ARG A 156 37.10 1.90 -16.69
N ASP A 157 38.01 2.88 -16.78
CA ASP A 157 37.94 3.97 -17.76
C ASP A 157 36.56 4.64 -17.82
N PHE A 158 35.92 4.81 -16.64
CA PHE A 158 34.55 5.30 -16.55
C PHE A 158 34.46 6.78 -16.92
N ASN A 159 33.58 7.08 -17.88
CA ASN A 159 33.23 8.42 -18.30
C ASN A 159 31.70 8.57 -18.20
N PRO A 160 31.15 9.43 -17.31
CA PRO A 160 29.71 9.53 -17.10
C PRO A 160 28.92 10.00 -18.33
N LEU A 161 29.58 10.59 -19.34
CA LEU A 161 28.94 11.03 -20.59
C LEU A 161 28.97 9.98 -21.72
N ASP A 162 29.78 8.94 -21.58
CA ASP A 162 29.96 7.87 -22.57
C ASP A 162 30.54 6.64 -21.88
N SER A 163 29.67 5.78 -21.34
CA SER A 163 30.10 4.52 -20.73
C SER A 163 29.01 3.46 -20.75
N TYR A 164 29.46 2.21 -20.86
CA TYR A 164 28.63 1.05 -20.60
C TYR A 164 28.62 0.74 -19.10
N ILE A 165 27.46 0.34 -18.58
CA ILE A 165 27.32 -0.38 -17.32
C ILE A 165 27.13 -1.85 -17.68
N TRP A 166 28.05 -2.69 -17.20
CA TRP A 166 28.04 -4.13 -17.42
C TRP A 166 27.58 -4.87 -16.17
N PHE A 167 26.84 -5.96 -16.37
CA PHE A 167 26.35 -6.86 -15.34
C PHE A 167 26.82 -8.27 -15.67
N GLU A 168 27.48 -8.95 -14.73
CA GLU A 168 27.72 -10.39 -14.83
C GLU A 168 26.78 -11.10 -13.84
N LEU A 169 25.99 -12.03 -14.34
CA LEU A 169 25.05 -12.84 -13.57
C LEU A 169 25.64 -14.23 -13.30
N PHE A 170 25.15 -14.92 -12.27
CA PHE A 170 25.56 -16.31 -12.00
C PHE A 170 25.05 -17.33 -13.05
N GLY A 171 24.23 -16.89 -14.01
CA GLY A 171 23.72 -17.69 -15.12
C GLY A 171 22.90 -16.84 -16.10
N SER A 172 22.55 -17.42 -17.25
CA SER A 172 21.75 -16.78 -18.30
C SER A 172 20.38 -16.32 -17.76
N PRO A 173 19.96 -15.05 -17.94
CA PRO A 173 18.76 -14.51 -17.30
C PRO A 173 17.49 -15.08 -17.94
N SER A 174 16.49 -15.39 -17.13
CA SER A 174 15.15 -15.69 -17.64
C SER A 174 14.50 -14.41 -18.20
N ASP A 175 13.47 -14.55 -19.03
CA ASP A 175 12.78 -13.39 -19.62
C ASP A 175 12.14 -12.52 -18.53
N ARG A 176 11.81 -13.10 -17.38
CA ARG A 176 11.38 -12.37 -16.18
C ARG A 176 12.49 -11.51 -15.59
N ASP A 177 13.73 -12.00 -15.58
CA ASP A 177 14.89 -11.30 -15.02
C ASP A 177 15.34 -10.16 -15.94
N VAL A 178 15.33 -10.39 -17.26
CA VAL A 178 15.52 -9.35 -18.28
C VAL A 178 14.50 -8.22 -18.09
N ASN A 179 13.23 -8.55 -17.92
CA ASN A 179 12.20 -7.55 -17.62
C ASN A 179 12.40 -6.87 -16.26
N LEU A 180 12.87 -7.58 -15.23
CA LEU A 180 13.08 -7.00 -13.89
C LEU A 180 14.24 -5.99 -13.88
N ILE A 181 15.39 -6.35 -14.46
CA ILE A 181 16.53 -5.44 -14.63
C ILE A 181 16.12 -4.28 -15.53
N GLY A 182 15.42 -4.57 -16.63
CA GLY A 182 14.88 -3.60 -17.58
C GLY A 182 14.04 -2.50 -16.93
N ASN A 183 13.01 -2.89 -16.18
CA ASN A 183 12.14 -1.95 -15.47
C ASN A 183 12.87 -1.15 -14.40
N VAL A 184 13.88 -1.72 -13.72
CA VAL A 184 14.72 -0.99 -12.74
C VAL A 184 15.56 0.08 -13.41
N ILE A 185 16.27 -0.25 -14.49
CA ILE A 185 17.10 0.69 -15.24
C ILE A 185 16.24 1.76 -15.93
N GLN A 186 15.10 1.39 -16.52
CA GLN A 186 14.14 2.34 -17.11
C GLN A 186 13.58 3.30 -16.04
N SER A 187 13.21 2.81 -14.86
CA SER A 187 12.72 3.66 -13.74
C SER A 187 13.81 4.62 -13.26
N TRP A 188 15.04 4.13 -13.12
CA TRP A 188 16.21 4.95 -12.78
C TRP A 188 16.49 6.02 -13.86
N TYR A 189 16.44 5.65 -15.14
CA TYR A 189 16.60 6.59 -16.25
C TYR A 189 15.52 7.69 -16.25
N VAL A 190 14.24 7.34 -16.11
CA VAL A 190 13.14 8.30 -16.06
C VAL A 190 13.30 9.28 -14.89
N MET A 191 13.68 8.79 -13.70
CA MET A 191 13.99 9.66 -12.55
C MET A 191 15.19 10.57 -12.82
N GLY A 192 16.24 10.06 -13.48
CA GLY A 192 17.42 10.84 -13.86
C GLY A 192 17.15 11.89 -14.95
N ARG A 193 16.27 11.62 -15.92
CA ARG A 193 15.84 12.61 -16.93
C ARG A 193 15.03 13.76 -16.32
N LEU A 194 14.27 13.49 -15.27
CA LEU A 194 13.55 14.50 -14.48
C LEU A 194 14.43 15.21 -13.42
N GLY A 195 15.69 14.79 -13.29
CA GLY A 195 16.67 15.37 -12.38
C GLY A 195 16.46 15.07 -10.89
N ALA A 196 15.87 13.92 -10.58
CA ALA A 196 15.65 13.46 -9.20
C ALA A 196 16.95 13.24 -8.41
N PHE A 197 18.08 12.98 -9.09
CA PHE A 197 19.37 12.66 -8.47
C PHE A 197 20.27 13.88 -8.23
N ASN A 198 19.68 15.07 -8.09
CA ASN A 198 20.40 16.31 -7.85
C ASN A 198 20.88 16.41 -6.39
N SER A 199 22.15 16.08 -6.15
CA SER A 199 22.78 16.14 -4.84
C SER A 199 22.85 17.57 -4.27
N SER A 200 22.99 18.56 -5.17
CA SER A 200 23.02 19.99 -4.83
C SER A 200 21.66 20.52 -4.34
N ASN A 201 20.56 19.81 -4.58
CA ASN A 201 19.20 20.16 -4.13
C ASN A 201 18.64 19.20 -3.05
N LEU A 202 19.50 18.49 -2.31
CA LEU A 202 19.10 17.63 -1.18
C LEU A 202 18.73 18.46 0.06
N GLN A 203 17.63 19.21 0.00
CA GLN A 203 17.24 20.16 1.05
C GLN A 203 16.96 19.48 2.39
N LEU A 204 16.25 18.33 2.38
CA LEU A 204 15.91 17.59 3.61
C LEU A 204 17.14 16.95 4.27
N ALA A 205 18.06 16.38 3.47
CA ALA A 205 19.29 15.77 4.00
C ALA A 205 20.23 16.81 4.65
N ASN A 206 20.14 18.07 4.22
CA ASN A 206 20.88 19.20 4.75
C ASN A 206 20.12 19.99 5.84
N SER A 207 18.95 19.52 6.27
CA SER A 207 18.15 20.14 7.33
C SER A 207 18.26 19.37 8.64
N SER A 208 18.28 20.08 9.78
CA SER A 208 18.16 19.41 11.08
C SER A 208 16.70 19.01 11.33
N VAL A 209 16.51 17.78 11.80
CA VAL A 209 15.18 17.19 12.12
C VAL A 209 14.64 17.70 13.47
N GLU A 210 15.30 18.70 14.07
CA GLU A 210 14.87 19.35 15.31
C GLU A 210 13.62 20.25 15.12
N TYR A 211 13.31 20.61 13.88
CA TYR A 211 12.18 21.44 13.48
C TYR A 211 11.47 20.77 12.29
N ASP A 212 10.20 21.13 12.05
CA ASP A 212 9.48 20.68 10.86
C ASP A 212 10.22 21.16 9.59
N PRO A 213 10.74 20.26 8.74
CA PRO A 213 11.57 20.66 7.61
C PRO A 213 10.70 21.20 6.47
N LEU A 214 11.04 22.38 5.97
CA LEU A 214 10.34 23.05 4.89
C LEU A 214 11.14 22.94 3.58
N TYR A 215 10.45 22.62 2.48
CA TYR A 215 11.05 22.58 1.15
C TYR A 215 10.92 23.95 0.46
N ASP A 216 12.05 24.57 0.12
CA ASP A 216 12.12 25.89 -0.49
C ASP A 216 12.20 25.77 -2.02
N ALA A 217 11.14 26.21 -2.70
CA ALA A 217 11.05 26.21 -4.16
C ALA A 217 12.01 27.22 -4.82
N ASP A 218 12.22 28.39 -4.21
CA ASP A 218 13.12 29.43 -4.72
C ASP A 218 14.59 29.02 -4.57
N LYS A 219 14.92 28.25 -3.52
CA LYS A 219 16.22 27.58 -3.38
C LYS A 219 16.40 26.51 -4.45
N GLY A 220 15.40 25.65 -4.66
CA GLY A 220 15.45 24.60 -5.67
C GLY A 220 15.64 25.14 -7.10
N PHE A 221 14.94 26.23 -7.45
CA PHE A 221 15.04 26.86 -8.77
C PHE A 221 16.42 27.49 -9.07
N LYS A 222 17.21 27.81 -8.04
CA LYS A 222 18.57 28.38 -8.20
C LYS A 222 19.66 27.31 -8.39
N VAL A 223 19.37 26.04 -8.11
CA VAL A 223 20.32 24.95 -8.28
C VAL A 223 20.38 24.54 -9.76
N MET A 224 21.57 24.23 -10.25
CA MET A 224 21.74 23.71 -11.61
C MET A 224 20.97 22.38 -11.77
N PRO A 225 20.18 22.19 -12.84
CA PRO A 225 19.55 20.89 -13.11
C PRO A 225 20.59 19.80 -13.38
N SER A 226 20.51 18.70 -12.63
CA SER A 226 21.34 17.51 -12.82
C SER A 226 20.50 16.47 -13.55
N SER A 227 20.62 16.34 -14.86
CA SER A 227 19.76 15.47 -15.68
C SER A 227 20.55 14.57 -16.60
N PHE A 228 20.12 13.30 -16.70
CA PHE A 228 20.59 12.39 -17.75
C PHE A 228 20.29 12.96 -19.13
N HIS A 229 21.05 12.57 -20.15
CA HIS A 229 20.76 12.92 -21.53
C HIS A 229 20.09 11.76 -22.27
N ASP A 230 20.73 10.59 -22.29
CA ASP A 230 20.33 9.47 -23.14
C ASP A 230 20.75 8.10 -22.56
N ILE A 231 20.18 7.02 -23.11
CA ILE A 231 20.43 5.63 -22.69
C ILE A 231 20.16 4.67 -23.87
N SER A 232 20.91 3.57 -23.97
CA SER A 232 20.60 2.52 -24.94
C SER A 232 19.55 1.54 -24.43
N ASP A 233 19.01 0.72 -25.33
CA ASP A 233 18.40 -0.55 -24.94
C ASP A 233 19.40 -1.41 -24.14
N ILE A 234 18.89 -2.27 -23.27
CA ILE A 234 19.71 -3.15 -22.43
C ILE A 234 19.87 -4.47 -23.18
N GLU A 235 21.10 -4.87 -23.43
CA GLU A 235 21.44 -6.07 -24.20
C GLU A 235 21.98 -7.15 -23.26
N PHE A 236 21.65 -8.42 -23.52
CA PHE A 236 22.14 -9.58 -22.79
C PHE A 236 22.68 -10.64 -23.77
N GLN A 237 23.88 -11.14 -23.49
CA GLN A 237 24.52 -12.29 -24.13
C GLN A 237 24.88 -13.28 -23.04
N GLU A 238 24.19 -14.43 -23.01
CA GLU A 238 24.27 -15.42 -21.94
C GLU A 238 24.24 -14.80 -20.52
N ASN A 239 25.31 -14.91 -19.74
CA ASN A 239 25.38 -14.40 -18.37
C ASN A 239 25.75 -12.90 -18.28
N TRP A 240 26.14 -12.27 -19.38
CA TRP A 240 26.49 -10.85 -19.42
C TRP A 240 25.31 -9.99 -19.87
N GLY A 241 25.12 -8.86 -19.19
CA GLY A 241 24.26 -7.76 -19.64
C GLY A 241 25.06 -6.47 -19.79
N ARG A 242 24.63 -5.58 -20.68
CA ARG A 242 25.18 -4.23 -20.80
C ARG A 242 24.12 -3.19 -21.14
N VAL A 243 24.36 -1.96 -20.74
CA VAL A 243 23.60 -0.77 -21.16
C VAL A 243 24.54 0.42 -21.30
N TRP A 244 24.44 1.18 -22.37
CA TRP A 244 25.17 2.44 -22.56
C TRP A 244 24.38 3.60 -21.94
N VAL A 245 25.07 4.53 -21.27
CA VAL A 245 24.48 5.69 -20.61
C VAL A 245 25.25 6.99 -20.93
N ASP A 246 24.49 8.07 -21.16
CA ASP A 246 24.95 9.46 -21.00
C ASP A 246 24.21 10.07 -19.79
N LEU A 247 24.91 10.13 -18.65
CA LEU A 247 24.40 10.70 -17.41
C LEU A 247 24.30 12.24 -17.47
N GLY A 248 24.81 12.87 -18.53
CA GLY A 248 24.70 14.29 -18.78
C GLY A 248 25.24 15.16 -17.66
N THR A 249 24.40 16.06 -17.14
CA THR A 249 24.74 16.93 -16.01
C THR A 249 24.47 16.29 -14.64
N SER A 250 24.12 15.00 -14.59
CA SER A 250 23.70 14.35 -13.35
C SER A 250 24.85 14.00 -12.41
N ASP A 251 24.60 14.12 -11.11
CA ASP A 251 25.56 13.82 -10.06
C ASP A 251 25.79 12.30 -9.89
N TYR A 252 26.96 11.90 -9.39
CA TYR A 252 27.28 10.51 -9.06
C TYR A 252 26.34 9.89 -8.01
N PHE A 253 25.57 10.69 -7.28
CA PHE A 253 24.48 10.23 -6.41
C PHE A 253 23.49 9.31 -7.15
N ALA A 254 23.29 9.51 -8.45
CA ALA A 254 22.50 8.60 -9.29
C ALA A 254 23.04 7.16 -9.29
N ILE A 255 24.37 7.00 -9.28
CA ILE A 255 25.05 5.69 -9.27
C ILE A 255 24.89 5.04 -7.89
N ASP A 256 25.01 5.80 -6.80
CA ASP A 256 24.80 5.30 -5.45
C ASP A 256 23.36 4.78 -5.26
N VAL A 257 22.36 5.52 -5.74
CA VAL A 257 20.95 5.07 -5.70
C VAL A 257 20.75 3.79 -6.53
N LEU A 258 21.38 3.69 -7.70
CA LEU A 258 21.34 2.48 -8.52
C LEU A 258 21.98 1.27 -7.81
N LEU A 259 23.18 1.44 -7.24
CA LEU A 259 23.88 0.38 -6.52
C LEU A 259 23.11 -0.11 -5.29
N ASN A 260 22.49 0.80 -4.55
CA ASN A 260 21.61 0.46 -3.42
C ASN A 260 20.38 -0.34 -3.89
N CYS A 261 19.75 0.05 -5.01
CA CYS A 261 18.65 -0.71 -5.61
C CYS A 261 19.08 -2.12 -6.06
N LEU A 262 20.20 -2.20 -6.78
CA LEU A 262 20.76 -3.46 -7.29
C LEU A 262 21.20 -4.39 -6.15
N THR A 263 21.63 -3.87 -5.00
CA THR A 263 21.94 -4.69 -3.80
C THR A 263 20.72 -5.46 -3.29
N VAL A 264 19.55 -4.82 -3.23
CA VAL A 264 18.29 -5.48 -2.83
C VAL A 264 17.82 -6.44 -3.92
N LEU A 265 17.81 -6.00 -5.18
CA LEU A 265 17.47 -6.84 -6.33
C LEU A 265 18.35 -8.11 -6.40
N SER A 266 19.66 -7.95 -6.13
CA SER A 266 20.62 -9.05 -6.16
C SER A 266 20.41 -10.08 -5.05
N SER A 267 19.91 -9.64 -3.89
CA SER A 267 19.75 -10.50 -2.71
C SER A 267 18.38 -11.16 -2.59
N GLU A 268 17.36 -10.64 -3.28
CA GLU A 268 16.00 -11.16 -3.20
C GLU A 268 15.50 -11.82 -4.48
N TYR A 269 15.93 -11.35 -5.67
CA TYR A 269 15.31 -11.71 -6.94
C TYR A 269 16.23 -12.50 -7.88
N LEU A 270 17.42 -11.98 -8.21
CA LEU A 270 18.33 -12.58 -9.19
C LEU A 270 19.79 -12.43 -8.74
N GLY A 271 20.63 -13.44 -8.93
CA GLY A 271 22.02 -13.37 -8.46
C GLY A 271 22.93 -12.58 -9.42
N ILE A 272 23.37 -11.38 -9.01
CA ILE A 272 24.45 -10.64 -9.68
C ILE A 272 25.80 -11.09 -9.07
N GLN A 273 26.80 -11.33 -9.92
CA GLN A 273 28.17 -11.66 -9.53
C GLN A 273 29.06 -10.41 -9.45
N GLN A 274 29.04 -9.57 -10.50
CA GLN A 274 29.73 -8.28 -10.50
C GLN A 274 29.05 -7.24 -11.40
N ILE A 275 29.35 -5.98 -11.12
CA ILE A 275 28.96 -4.81 -11.92
C ILE A 275 30.23 -4.05 -12.30
N VAL A 276 30.35 -3.68 -13.58
CA VAL A 276 31.49 -2.91 -14.09
C VAL A 276 30.99 -1.64 -14.75
N PHE A 277 31.43 -0.49 -14.25
CA PHE A 277 31.16 0.82 -14.86
C PHE A 277 32.31 1.20 -15.80
N GLY A 278 31.97 1.51 -17.04
CA GLY A 278 32.92 1.80 -18.11
C GLY A 278 33.54 0.54 -18.73
N GLY A 279 34.57 0.77 -19.56
CA GLY A 279 35.30 -0.26 -20.27
C GLY A 279 34.58 -0.76 -21.54
N ARG A 280 35.35 -0.96 -22.61
CA ARG A 280 34.82 -1.18 -23.97
C ARG A 280 34.42 -2.63 -24.27
N ARG A 281 35.02 -3.61 -23.59
CA ARG A 281 34.73 -5.05 -23.71
C ARG A 281 34.89 -5.70 -22.34
N MET A 282 33.99 -6.64 -22.02
CA MET A 282 34.03 -7.45 -20.79
C MET A 282 33.84 -8.92 -21.14
N GLY A 283 34.56 -9.79 -20.41
CA GLY A 283 34.43 -11.24 -20.52
C GLY A 283 34.54 -11.75 -21.96
N ASP A 284 33.51 -12.51 -22.32
CA ASP A 284 33.26 -13.24 -23.56
C ASP A 284 32.25 -12.52 -24.48
N TRP A 285 31.97 -11.23 -24.25
CA TRP A 285 31.05 -10.45 -25.07
C TRP A 285 31.53 -10.29 -26.52
N GLU A 286 30.72 -10.71 -27.50
CA GLU A 286 31.00 -10.57 -28.92
C GLU A 286 30.15 -9.47 -29.58
N GLU A 287 30.81 -8.43 -30.11
CA GLU A 287 30.15 -7.36 -30.86
C GLU A 287 29.49 -7.90 -32.14
N GLY A 288 28.18 -7.73 -32.27
CA GLY A 288 27.39 -8.15 -33.44
C GLY A 288 26.66 -9.50 -33.29
N MET A 289 26.89 -10.25 -32.22
CA MET A 289 26.09 -11.45 -31.89
C MET A 289 24.74 -11.03 -31.29
N THR A 290 23.76 -10.74 -32.15
CA THR A 290 22.40 -10.28 -31.79
C THR A 290 21.29 -11.30 -32.14
N SER A 291 21.68 -12.52 -32.50
CA SER A 291 20.81 -13.62 -32.91
C SER A 291 20.17 -14.32 -31.69
N PRO A 292 18.82 -14.33 -31.55
CA PRO A 292 18.17 -14.95 -30.39
C PRO A 292 18.43 -16.45 -30.22
N GLU A 293 18.79 -17.15 -31.31
CA GLU A 293 19.19 -18.57 -31.32
C GLU A 293 20.46 -18.84 -30.48
N TYR A 294 21.27 -17.80 -30.22
CA TYR A 294 22.52 -17.85 -29.45
C TYR A 294 22.35 -17.19 -28.07
N GLY A 295 21.14 -17.24 -27.51
CA GLY A 295 20.86 -16.72 -26.17
C GLY A 295 20.76 -15.20 -26.08
N TYR A 296 20.87 -14.46 -27.19
CA TYR A 296 20.74 -13.00 -27.19
C TYR A 296 19.33 -12.56 -26.76
N LYS A 297 19.27 -11.67 -25.77
CA LYS A 297 18.03 -11.03 -25.29
C LYS A 297 18.25 -9.54 -25.17
N TYR A 298 17.16 -8.77 -25.26
CA TYR A 298 17.22 -7.33 -25.00
C TYR A 298 15.95 -6.85 -24.29
N PHE A 299 16.09 -5.75 -23.56
CA PHE A 299 14.97 -4.97 -23.01
C PHE A 299 15.01 -3.58 -23.62
N LYS A 300 13.89 -3.17 -24.20
CA LYS A 300 13.73 -1.87 -24.85
C LYS A 300 13.28 -0.80 -23.86
N ILE A 301 13.97 0.34 -23.82
CA ILE A 301 13.69 1.46 -22.90
C ILE A 301 12.69 2.46 -23.49
#